data_AF-A0A959BHE1-F1
#
_entry.id   AF-A0A959BHE1-F1
#
_cell.length_a   1.000
_cell.length_b   1.000
_cell.length_c   1.000
_cell.angle_alpha   90.00
_cell.angle_beta   90.00
_cell.angle_gamma   90.00
#
_symmetry.space_group_name_H-M   'P 1'
#
loop_
_entity.id
_entity.type
_entity.pdbx_description
1 polymer ?
#
loop_
_entity_poly.entity_id
_entity_poly.type
_entity_poly.pdbx_seq_one_letter_code
_entity_poly.pdbx_strand_id
1 'polypeptide(L)'
;MLFHKKLKGEINSREQEELSGWLQQEGPRSLTEDLDKTWNLSKRYKQGYEPDVDAGLARLQQRIAEARKTPQPAGAQPSPARRSLYRWLAAAAAFAALATIGWWWIGNSNAASEQNALIYTTGPGESEKALLPDGSTVVLNENSFLVLSAEFNSASERPVELTGEAYFNIEPDPSRPFRITTRDAMVEVLGTAF
;
A
#
# COMPACT_ATOMS: atom_id res chain seq x y z
N MET A 1 -22.68 24.10 52.30
CA MET A 1 -21.31 23.69 52.68
C MET A 1 -20.88 24.48 53.92
N LEU A 2 -20.52 23.80 55.02
CA LEU A 2 -20.18 24.45 56.30
C LEU A 2 -18.95 25.39 56.20
N PHE A 3 -17.98 25.07 55.32
CA PHE A 3 -16.82 25.93 55.05
C PHE A 3 -17.16 27.33 54.53
N HIS A 4 -18.14 27.43 53.63
CA HIS A 4 -18.55 28.73 53.07
C HIS A 4 -19.13 29.64 54.17
N LYS A 5 -19.90 29.07 55.11
CA LYS A 5 -20.40 29.79 56.28
C LYS A 5 -19.26 30.23 57.19
N LYS A 6 -18.24 29.39 57.40
CA LYS A 6 -17.02 29.75 58.16
C LYS A 6 -16.28 30.93 57.53
N LEU A 7 -16.03 30.91 56.21
CA LEU A 7 -15.30 31.98 55.50
C LEU A 7 -16.04 33.33 55.51
N LYS A 8 -17.38 33.30 55.57
CA LYS A 8 -18.25 34.47 55.74
C LYS A 8 -18.41 34.95 57.18
N GLY A 9 -18.02 34.14 58.17
CA GLY A 9 -18.17 34.46 59.60
C GLY A 9 -19.55 34.14 60.19
N GLU A 10 -20.34 33.29 59.53
CA GLU A 10 -21.75 32.99 59.87
C GLU A 10 -21.93 31.57 60.46
N ILE A 11 -20.86 30.93 60.96
CA ILE A 11 -20.91 29.55 61.49
C ILE A 11 -21.30 29.51 62.97
N ASN A 12 -22.15 28.57 63.37
CA ASN A 12 -22.54 28.36 64.78
C ASN A 12 -21.65 27.32 65.49
N SER A 13 -21.69 27.27 66.83
CA SER A 13 -20.80 26.41 67.64
C SER A 13 -20.93 24.91 67.34
N ARG A 14 -22.15 24.44 67.05
CA ARG A 14 -22.43 23.02 66.74
C ARG A 14 -21.93 22.63 65.35
N GLU A 15 -22.16 23.50 64.36
CA GLU A 15 -21.65 23.37 63.00
C GLU A 15 -20.11 23.43 62.96
N GLN A 16 -19.50 24.19 63.87
CA GLN A 16 -18.06 24.27 64.00
C GLN A 16 -17.45 22.96 64.53
N GLU A 17 -18.11 22.30 65.48
CA GLU A 17 -17.72 20.97 65.97
C GLU A 17 -17.82 19.91 64.86
N GLU A 18 -18.95 19.86 64.13
CA GLU A 18 -19.13 18.95 62.99
C GLU A 18 -18.06 19.14 61.91
N LEU A 19 -17.75 20.40 61.58
CA LEU A 19 -16.71 20.74 60.61
C LEU A 19 -15.32 20.33 61.08
N SER A 20 -15.02 20.53 62.38
CA SER A 20 -13.74 20.19 62.97
C SER A 20 -13.52 18.67 63.04
N GLY A 21 -14.56 17.90 63.35
CA GLY A 21 -14.51 16.44 63.35
C GLY A 21 -14.27 15.88 61.97
N TRP A 22 -15.00 16.37 60.96
CA TRP A 22 -14.80 15.95 59.56
C TRP A 22 -13.39 16.25 59.05
N LEU A 23 -12.85 17.44 59.37
CA LEU A 23 -11.47 17.82 59.00
C LEU A 23 -10.41 16.89 59.61
N GLN A 24 -10.67 16.33 60.79
CA GLN A 24 -9.72 15.49 61.51
C GLN A 24 -9.73 14.04 61.00
N GLN A 25 -10.85 13.57 60.46
CA GLN A 25 -11.05 12.19 60.02
C GLN A 25 -10.77 11.99 58.52
N GLU A 26 -11.23 12.89 57.65
CA GLU A 26 -11.17 12.70 56.19
C GLU A 26 -10.59 13.91 55.42
N GLY A 27 -10.40 15.06 56.08
CA GLY A 27 -9.93 16.29 55.44
C GLY A 27 -8.40 16.33 55.23
N PRO A 28 -7.90 16.68 54.04
CA PRO A 28 -6.49 17.02 53.86
C PRO A 28 -6.14 18.21 54.78
N ARG A 29 -5.11 18.07 55.64
CA ARG A 29 -4.69 19.14 56.57
C ARG A 29 -4.39 20.48 55.87
N SER A 30 -4.01 20.46 54.59
CA SER A 30 -3.74 21.66 53.80
C SER A 30 -5.00 22.39 53.33
N LEU A 31 -6.17 21.75 53.32
CA LEU A 31 -7.39 22.33 52.75
C LEU A 31 -7.80 23.62 53.44
N THR A 32 -7.67 23.70 54.76
CA THR A 32 -7.96 24.92 55.52
C THR A 32 -6.95 26.02 55.24
N GLU A 33 -5.66 25.67 55.18
CA GLU A 33 -4.60 26.65 54.92
C GLU A 33 -4.70 27.22 53.50
N ASP A 34 -4.94 26.37 52.51
CA ASP A 34 -5.03 26.77 51.10
C ASP A 34 -6.26 27.63 50.85
N LEU A 35 -7.39 27.30 51.48
CA LEU A 35 -8.61 28.10 51.39
C LEU A 35 -8.48 29.46 52.11
N ASP A 36 -7.90 29.50 53.30
CA ASP A 36 -7.66 30.76 54.01
C ASP A 36 -6.66 31.65 53.26
N LYS A 37 -5.62 31.05 52.66
CA LYS A 37 -4.69 31.76 51.77
C LYS A 37 -5.42 32.33 50.55
N THR A 38 -6.22 31.49 49.86
CA THR A 38 -6.95 31.90 48.66
C THR A 38 -7.97 32.99 48.96
N TRP A 39 -8.69 32.88 50.08
CA TRP A 39 -9.66 33.88 50.54
C TRP A 39 -9.00 35.19 50.95
N ASN A 40 -7.84 35.14 51.61
CA ASN A 40 -7.07 36.35 51.92
C ASN A 40 -6.47 36.99 50.67
N LEU A 41 -6.07 36.20 49.67
CA LEU A 41 -5.60 36.71 48.37
C LEU A 41 -6.73 37.38 47.60
N SER A 42 -7.95 36.83 47.62
CA SER A 42 -9.11 37.45 46.96
C SER A 42 -9.55 38.73 47.66
N LYS A 43 -9.46 38.81 49.00
CA LYS A 43 -9.67 40.08 49.72
C LYS A 43 -8.66 41.16 49.32
N ARG A 44 -7.45 40.77 48.90
CA ARG A 44 -6.42 41.68 48.35
C ARG A 44 -6.66 42.04 46.89
N TYR A 45 -7.58 41.37 46.19
CA TYR A 45 -7.99 41.75 44.85
C TYR A 45 -8.87 43.01 44.95
N LYS A 46 -8.17 44.14 44.97
CA LYS A 46 -8.59 45.54 45.12
C LYS A 46 -10.09 45.78 44.92
N GLN A 47 -10.78 46.02 46.03
CA GLN A 47 -11.92 46.96 46.04
C GLN A 47 -11.44 48.29 45.42
N GLY A 48 -12.08 48.74 44.34
CA GLY A 48 -11.74 50.00 43.66
C GLY A 48 -10.73 49.89 42.52
N TYR A 49 -10.45 48.70 41.98
CA TYR A 49 -9.78 48.59 40.69
C TYR A 49 -10.79 48.82 39.56
N GLU A 50 -10.80 50.03 39.02
CA GLU A 50 -11.34 50.28 37.67
C GLU A 50 -10.18 50.16 36.67
N PRO A 51 -10.16 49.11 35.82
CA PRO A 51 -9.20 49.05 34.73
C PRO A 51 -9.45 50.22 33.77
N ASP A 52 -8.40 50.97 33.44
CA ASP A 52 -8.44 51.96 32.37
C ASP A 52 -8.51 51.23 31.02
N VAL A 53 -9.75 51.01 30.57
CA VAL A 53 -10.06 50.26 29.34
C VAL A 53 -9.53 51.03 28.12
N ASP A 54 -9.59 52.36 28.14
CA ASP A 54 -9.19 53.20 27.01
C ASP A 54 -7.67 53.17 26.84
N ALA A 55 -6.91 53.33 27.91
CA ALA A 55 -5.46 53.16 27.87
C ALA A 55 -5.06 51.72 27.53
N GLY A 56 -5.82 50.73 27.99
CA GLY A 56 -5.63 49.32 27.64
C GLY A 56 -5.82 49.06 26.14
N LEU A 57 -6.89 49.59 25.57
CA LEU A 57 -7.24 49.44 24.15
C LEU A 57 -6.25 50.18 23.25
N ALA A 58 -5.84 51.39 23.63
CA ALA A 58 -4.84 52.16 22.90
C ALA A 58 -3.50 51.40 22.81
N ARG A 59 -3.05 50.79 23.91
CA ARG A 59 -1.84 49.93 23.92
C ARG A 59 -1.99 48.70 23.03
N LEU A 60 -3.18 48.08 23.00
CA LEU A 60 -3.44 46.94 22.14
C LEU A 60 -3.37 47.34 20.65
N GLN A 61 -4.07 48.42 20.28
CA GLN A 61 -4.08 48.93 18.91
C GLN A 61 -2.68 49.32 18.44
N GLN A 62 -1.90 49.95 19.31
CA GLN A 62 -0.51 50.30 19.03
C GLN A 62 0.35 49.06 18.77
N ARG A 63 0.24 48.02 19.62
CA ARG A 63 0.96 46.74 19.42
C ARG A 63 0.56 46.05 18.12
N ILE A 64 -0.71 46.07 17.76
CA ILE A 64 -1.20 45.50 16.48
C ILE A 64 -0.64 46.30 15.29
N ALA A 65 -0.60 47.63 15.39
CA ALA A 65 -0.06 48.49 14.35
C ALA A 65 1.47 48.31 14.19
N GLU A 66 2.21 48.18 15.28
CA GLU A 66 3.65 47.90 15.28
C GLU A 66 3.95 46.50 14.75
N ALA A 67 3.16 45.49 15.11
CA ALA A 67 3.27 44.13 14.58
C ALA A 67 2.97 44.06 13.07
N ARG A 68 2.11 44.94 12.54
CA ARG A 68 1.85 45.05 11.09
C ARG A 68 2.95 45.79 10.34
N LYS A 69 3.64 46.75 10.98
CA LYS A 69 4.68 47.59 10.35
C LYS A 69 6.04 46.93 10.34
N THR A 70 6.32 46.04 11.29
CA THR A 70 7.53 45.24 11.29
C THR A 70 7.35 44.16 10.22
N PRO A 71 8.15 44.11 9.15
CA PRO A 71 8.23 42.90 8.34
C PRO A 71 8.69 41.84 9.31
N GLN A 72 7.78 40.92 9.66
CA GLN A 72 8.12 39.75 10.43
C GLN A 72 9.39 39.18 9.78
N PRO A 73 10.55 39.13 10.47
CA PRO A 73 11.67 38.42 9.91
C PRO A 73 11.14 37.04 9.59
N ALA A 74 11.33 36.63 8.34
CA ALA A 74 11.03 35.33 7.83
C ALA A 74 11.81 34.30 8.65
N GLY A 75 11.32 34.00 9.86
CA GLY A 75 11.51 32.76 10.54
C GLY A 75 10.75 31.73 9.72
N ALA A 76 11.29 31.41 8.55
CA ALA A 76 11.05 30.15 7.87
C ALA A 76 11.57 29.05 8.80
N GLN A 77 10.85 28.81 9.89
CA GLN A 77 10.78 27.47 10.44
C GLN A 77 10.23 26.64 9.28
N PRO A 78 10.99 25.68 8.73
CA PRO A 78 10.47 24.85 7.66
C PRO A 78 9.24 24.14 8.21
N SER A 79 8.06 24.57 7.75
CA SER A 79 6.79 23.97 8.13
C SER A 79 6.92 22.45 8.00
N PRO A 80 6.65 21.67 9.08
CA PRO A 80 6.80 20.20 9.04
C PRO A 80 5.91 19.56 7.97
N ALA A 81 4.88 20.29 7.50
CA ALA A 81 4.02 19.90 6.40
C ALA A 81 4.75 19.58 5.10
N ARG A 82 5.81 20.32 4.72
CA ARG A 82 6.57 20.02 3.49
C ARG A 82 7.37 18.73 3.62
N ARG A 83 7.98 18.48 4.78
CA ARG A 83 8.70 17.21 5.04
C ARG A 83 7.76 16.02 5.07
N SER A 84 6.56 16.16 5.63
CA SER A 84 5.53 15.12 5.60
C SER A 84 5.07 14.82 4.18
N LEU A 85 4.81 15.86 3.37
CA LEU A 85 4.42 15.69 1.97
C LEU A 85 5.51 14.98 1.15
N TYR A 86 6.80 15.35 1.31
CA TYR A 86 7.90 14.65 0.66
C TYR A 86 8.03 13.19 1.10
N ARG A 87 7.72 12.86 2.37
CA ARG A 87 7.71 11.47 2.85
C ARG A 87 6.56 10.67 2.22
N TRP A 88 5.38 11.26 2.10
CA TRP A 88 4.23 10.65 1.41
C TRP A 88 4.48 10.50 -0.09
N LEU A 89 5.08 11.50 -0.74
CA LEU A 89 5.48 11.41 -2.14
C LEU A 89 6.58 10.35 -2.36
N ALA A 90 7.57 10.27 -1.47
CA ALA A 90 8.62 9.25 -1.54
C ALA A 90 8.04 7.84 -1.32
N ALA A 91 7.10 7.67 -0.38
CA ALA A 91 6.42 6.40 -0.17
C ALA A 91 5.56 5.99 -1.37
N ALA A 92 4.82 6.94 -1.96
CA ALA A 92 4.03 6.71 -3.17
C ALA A 92 4.91 6.34 -4.38
N ALA A 93 6.04 7.03 -4.55
CA ALA A 93 7.01 6.72 -5.61
C ALA A 93 7.65 5.34 -5.42
N ALA A 94 7.99 4.95 -4.20
CA ALA A 94 8.53 3.62 -3.91
C ALA A 94 7.49 2.52 -4.19
N PHE A 95 6.23 2.75 -3.82
CA PHE A 95 5.15 1.81 -4.14
C PHE A 95 4.92 1.70 -5.64
N ALA A 96 4.88 2.82 -6.37
CA ALA A 96 4.76 2.81 -7.82
C ALA A 96 5.94 2.08 -8.48
N ALA A 97 7.17 2.31 -8.01
CA ALA A 97 8.35 1.59 -8.50
C ALA A 97 8.24 0.08 -8.24
N LEU A 98 7.88 -0.35 -7.03
CA LEU A 98 7.68 -1.76 -6.70
C LEU A 98 6.53 -2.38 -7.50
N ALA A 99 5.44 -1.65 -7.71
CA ALA A 99 4.32 -2.10 -8.54
C ALA A 99 4.75 -2.25 -10.01
N THR A 100 5.54 -1.31 -10.55
CA THR A 100 6.06 -1.42 -11.93
C THR A 100 7.06 -2.56 -12.08
N ILE A 101 7.93 -2.77 -11.11
CA ILE A 101 8.89 -3.89 -11.10
C ILE A 101 8.12 -5.21 -10.97
N GLY A 102 7.16 -5.30 -10.06
CA GLY A 102 6.31 -6.48 -9.89
C GLY A 102 5.47 -6.77 -11.12
N TRP A 103 4.88 -5.75 -11.74
CA TRP A 103 4.14 -5.88 -13.00
C TRP A 103 5.04 -6.35 -14.14
N TRP A 104 6.26 -5.81 -14.24
CA TRP A 104 7.25 -6.25 -15.21
C TRP A 104 7.70 -7.69 -14.96
N TRP A 105 7.87 -8.09 -13.69
CA TRP A 105 8.24 -9.45 -13.31
C TRP A 105 7.14 -10.47 -13.65
N ILE A 106 5.88 -10.12 -13.38
CA ILE A 106 4.71 -10.94 -13.72
C ILE A 106 4.52 -11.01 -15.25
N GLY A 107 4.71 -9.89 -15.95
CA GLY A 107 4.65 -9.83 -17.41
C GLY A 107 5.75 -10.67 -18.08
N ASN A 108 6.93 -10.74 -17.47
CA ASN A 108 8.05 -11.54 -17.97
C ASN A 108 7.98 -13.02 -17.55
N SER A 109 7.30 -13.37 -16.45
CA SER A 109 7.12 -14.77 -16.03
C SER A 109 6.05 -15.51 -16.85
N ASN A 110 5.20 -14.79 -17.57
CA ASN A 110 4.18 -15.35 -18.47
C ASN A 110 4.65 -15.45 -19.92
N ALA A 111 5.95 -15.23 -20.18
CA ALA A 111 6.57 -15.48 -21.49
C ALA A 111 6.88 -16.98 -21.73
N ALA A 112 6.48 -17.87 -20.83
CA ALA A 112 6.19 -19.25 -21.20
C ALA A 112 4.84 -19.24 -21.91
N SER A 113 4.91 -18.90 -23.21
CA SER A 113 3.83 -18.88 -24.17
C SER A 113 2.77 -19.94 -23.85
N GLU A 114 1.55 -19.52 -23.52
CA GLU A 114 0.32 -20.27 -23.77
C GLU A 114 0.10 -20.39 -25.29
N GLN A 115 1.11 -20.84 -26.02
CA GLN A 115 0.94 -21.26 -27.39
C GLN A 115 0.45 -22.71 -27.28
N ASN A 116 -0.86 -22.87 -27.49
CA ASN A 116 -1.52 -24.17 -27.52
C ASN A 116 -0.77 -25.10 -28.47
N ALA A 117 -0.01 -26.05 -27.92
CA ALA A 117 0.57 -27.13 -28.70
C ALA A 117 -0.59 -27.91 -29.35
N LEU A 118 -0.53 -28.11 -30.66
CA LEU A 118 -1.53 -28.91 -31.37
C LEU A 118 -1.18 -30.38 -31.19
N ILE A 119 -2.11 -31.15 -30.65
CA ILE A 119 -1.93 -32.57 -30.35
C ILE A 119 -2.89 -33.38 -31.22
N TYR A 120 -2.35 -34.32 -31.98
CA TYR A 120 -3.09 -35.34 -32.71
C TYR A 120 -2.89 -36.69 -32.04
N THR A 121 -3.96 -37.44 -31.87
CA THR A 121 -3.93 -38.75 -31.18
C THR A 121 -4.88 -39.71 -31.88
N THR A 122 -4.44 -40.95 -32.03
CA THR A 122 -5.24 -42.04 -32.60
C THR A 122 -5.38 -43.17 -31.57
N GLY A 123 -6.58 -43.73 -31.48
CA GLY A 123 -6.85 -44.91 -30.68
C GLY A 123 -6.52 -46.24 -31.38
N PRO A 124 -6.83 -47.38 -30.75
CA PRO A 124 -6.72 -48.70 -31.37
C PRO A 124 -7.63 -48.83 -32.60
N GLY A 125 -7.09 -49.31 -33.74
CA GLY A 125 -7.80 -49.46 -35.00
C GLY A 125 -8.16 -48.15 -35.71
N GLU A 126 -7.64 -47.01 -35.24
CA GLU A 126 -7.88 -45.69 -35.81
C GLU A 126 -6.66 -45.19 -36.58
N SER A 127 -6.89 -44.54 -37.73
CA SER A 127 -5.86 -43.80 -38.44
C SER A 127 -6.43 -42.44 -38.84
N GLU A 128 -5.62 -41.40 -38.66
CA GLU A 128 -6.02 -40.02 -38.90
C GLU A 128 -5.07 -39.36 -39.88
N LYS A 129 -5.63 -38.59 -40.83
CA LYS A 129 -4.87 -37.73 -41.74
C LYS A 129 -4.97 -36.27 -41.28
N ALA A 130 -3.85 -35.68 -40.91
CA ALA A 130 -3.74 -34.28 -40.50
C ALA A 130 -3.04 -33.43 -41.58
N LEU A 131 -3.60 -32.25 -41.85
CA LEU A 131 -2.93 -31.21 -42.64
C LEU A 131 -2.29 -30.22 -41.66
N LEU A 132 -0.97 -30.05 -41.76
CA LEU A 132 -0.21 -29.18 -40.89
C LEU A 132 -0.25 -27.72 -41.37
N PRO A 133 0.04 -26.75 -40.49
CA PRO A 133 0.00 -25.33 -40.84
C PRO A 133 1.02 -24.89 -41.91
N ASP A 134 2.07 -25.67 -42.14
CA ASP A 134 3.08 -25.42 -43.18
C ASP A 134 2.69 -26.03 -44.54
N GLY A 135 1.53 -26.69 -44.63
CA GLY A 135 1.06 -27.39 -45.83
C GLY A 135 1.44 -28.87 -45.87
N SER A 136 2.32 -29.33 -44.97
CA SER A 136 2.71 -30.74 -44.87
C SER A 136 1.51 -31.61 -44.47
N THR A 137 1.51 -32.87 -44.90
CA THR A 137 0.48 -33.85 -44.54
C THR A 137 1.09 -34.95 -43.70
N VAL A 138 0.42 -35.34 -42.62
CA VAL A 138 0.80 -36.47 -41.78
C VAL A 138 -0.36 -37.46 -41.70
N VAL A 139 -0.05 -38.75 -41.83
CA VAL A 139 -1.01 -39.83 -41.59
C VAL A 139 -0.54 -40.60 -40.36
N LEU A 140 -1.26 -40.49 -39.26
CA LEU A 140 -0.99 -41.22 -38.03
C LEU A 140 -1.60 -42.62 -38.12
N ASN A 141 -0.84 -43.64 -37.72
CA ASN A 141 -1.34 -45.00 -37.55
C ASN A 141 -2.02 -45.16 -36.17
N GLU A 142 -2.53 -46.35 -35.85
CA GLU A 142 -3.17 -46.60 -34.55
C GLU A 142 -2.22 -46.38 -33.36
N ASN A 143 -2.78 -46.00 -32.20
CA ASN A 143 -2.05 -45.76 -30.95
C ASN A 143 -0.85 -44.79 -31.10
N SER A 144 -1.00 -43.78 -31.94
CA SER A 144 0.05 -42.81 -32.24
C SER A 144 -0.31 -41.42 -31.72
N PHE A 145 0.72 -40.65 -31.40
CA PHE A 145 0.64 -39.32 -30.85
C PHE A 145 1.61 -38.40 -31.58
N LEU A 146 1.11 -37.28 -32.10
CA LEU A 146 1.92 -36.23 -32.73
C LEU A 146 1.67 -34.91 -32.00
N VAL A 147 2.74 -34.28 -31.53
CA VAL A 147 2.69 -32.97 -30.87
C VAL A 147 3.43 -31.96 -31.73
N LEU A 148 2.73 -30.93 -32.19
CA LEU A 148 3.36 -29.77 -32.82
C LEU A 148 3.69 -28.75 -31.75
N SER A 149 4.94 -28.28 -31.75
CA SER A 149 5.34 -27.19 -30.85
C SER A 149 4.49 -25.95 -31.12
N ALA A 150 4.15 -25.29 -30.02
CA ALA A 150 3.77 -23.89 -29.93
C ALA A 150 4.41 -22.98 -31.01
N GLU A 151 5.72 -23.14 -31.20
CA GLU A 151 6.54 -22.27 -32.04
C GLU A 151 6.69 -22.78 -33.49
N PHE A 152 5.99 -23.85 -33.88
CA PHE A 152 6.18 -24.56 -35.15
C PHE A 152 6.23 -23.65 -36.39
N ASN A 153 5.39 -22.61 -36.44
CA ASN A 153 5.34 -21.67 -37.55
C ASN A 153 6.30 -20.47 -37.44
N SER A 154 6.74 -20.14 -36.22
CA SER A 154 7.51 -18.94 -35.92
C SER A 154 8.98 -19.20 -35.66
N ALA A 155 9.35 -20.45 -35.37
CA ALA A 155 10.72 -20.86 -35.17
C ALA A 155 11.49 -20.96 -36.50
N SER A 156 12.82 -20.93 -36.40
CA SER A 156 13.74 -21.19 -37.51
C SER A 156 13.71 -22.65 -37.98
N GLU A 157 13.00 -23.52 -37.26
CA GLU A 157 12.78 -24.92 -37.58
C GLU A 157 11.30 -25.27 -37.34
N ARG A 158 10.88 -26.44 -37.82
CA ARG A 158 9.52 -26.99 -37.66
C ARG A 158 9.58 -28.22 -36.73
N PRO A 159 9.60 -28.03 -35.40
CA PRO A 159 9.75 -29.12 -34.44
C PRO A 159 8.42 -29.82 -34.17
N VAL A 160 8.44 -31.16 -34.26
CA VAL A 160 7.34 -32.04 -33.88
C VAL A 160 7.85 -33.21 -33.04
N GLU A 161 7.03 -33.69 -32.12
CA GLU A 161 7.30 -34.92 -31.36
C GLU A 161 6.35 -36.02 -31.82
N LEU A 162 6.88 -37.22 -32.04
CA LEU A 162 6.12 -38.39 -32.46
C LEU A 162 6.32 -39.55 -31.49
N THR A 163 5.22 -40.17 -31.09
CA THR A 163 5.18 -41.50 -30.49
C THR A 163 4.27 -42.41 -31.31
N GLY A 164 4.72 -43.63 -31.61
CA GLY A 164 3.99 -44.55 -32.49
C GLY A 164 4.52 -44.48 -33.92
N GLU A 165 3.61 -44.55 -34.88
CA GLU A 165 3.95 -44.61 -36.31
C GLU A 165 3.15 -43.57 -37.09
N ALA A 166 3.82 -42.88 -37.99
CA ALA A 166 3.18 -41.94 -38.89
C ALA A 166 3.93 -41.91 -40.22
N TYR A 167 3.17 -41.70 -41.29
CA TYR A 167 3.69 -41.37 -42.61
C TYR A 167 3.69 -39.85 -42.78
N PHE A 168 4.83 -39.31 -43.21
CA PHE A 168 5.03 -37.88 -43.41
C PHE A 168 5.13 -37.58 -44.91
N ASN A 169 4.44 -36.53 -45.35
CA ASN A 169 4.66 -35.90 -46.64
C ASN A 169 4.91 -34.40 -46.40
N ILE A 170 6.18 -34.02 -46.35
CA ILE A 170 6.62 -32.72 -45.85
C ILE A 170 6.88 -31.77 -47.01
N GLU A 171 6.27 -30.58 -46.94
CA GLU A 171 6.49 -29.53 -47.92
C GLU A 171 7.96 -29.05 -47.89
N PRO A 172 8.62 -28.93 -49.06
CA PRO A 172 9.99 -28.47 -49.15
C PRO A 172 10.19 -27.05 -48.62
N ASP A 173 11.00 -26.91 -47.57
CA ASP A 173 11.48 -25.64 -47.05
C ASP A 173 12.90 -25.82 -46.49
N PRO A 174 13.95 -25.59 -47.31
CA PRO A 174 15.34 -25.68 -46.88
C PRO A 174 15.75 -24.64 -45.84
N SER A 175 14.97 -23.55 -45.69
CA SER A 175 15.27 -22.48 -44.74
C SER A 175 14.77 -22.79 -43.33
N ARG A 176 13.79 -23.69 -43.22
CA ARG A 176 13.19 -24.14 -41.96
C ARG A 176 13.09 -25.67 -41.94
N PRO A 177 14.13 -26.39 -41.49
CA PRO A 177 14.13 -27.86 -41.43
C PRO A 177 12.96 -28.40 -40.60
N PHE A 178 12.39 -29.52 -41.03
CA PHE A 178 11.37 -30.26 -40.30
C PHE A 178 12.04 -31.30 -39.40
N ARG A 179 11.83 -31.17 -38.09
CA ARG A 179 12.55 -31.92 -37.06
C ARG A 179 11.56 -32.77 -36.27
N ILE A 180 11.64 -34.08 -36.45
CA ILE A 180 10.82 -35.05 -35.74
C ILE A 180 11.64 -35.67 -34.62
N THR A 181 11.21 -35.45 -33.39
CA THR A 181 11.80 -36.06 -32.21
C THR A 181 10.94 -37.27 -31.82
N THR A 182 11.55 -38.44 -31.76
CA THR A 182 10.97 -39.64 -31.14
C THR A 182 11.73 -39.96 -29.85
N ARG A 183 11.34 -41.03 -29.17
CA ARG A 183 12.05 -41.50 -27.97
C ARG A 183 13.51 -41.84 -28.25
N ASP A 184 13.78 -42.41 -29.42
CA ASP A 184 15.04 -43.10 -29.72
C ASP A 184 15.89 -42.37 -30.77
N ALA A 185 15.30 -41.42 -31.50
CA ALA A 185 15.98 -40.71 -32.57
C ALA A 185 15.40 -39.32 -32.81
N MET A 186 16.21 -38.49 -33.47
CA MET A 186 15.79 -37.24 -34.07
C MET A 186 16.02 -37.33 -35.57
N VAL A 187 14.97 -37.07 -36.34
CA VAL A 187 15.00 -37.07 -37.81
C VAL A 187 14.83 -35.62 -38.28
N GLU A 188 15.74 -35.17 -39.13
CA GLU A 188 15.67 -33.83 -39.74
C GLU A 188 15.56 -33.98 -41.26
N VAL A 189 14.60 -33.29 -41.85
CA VAL A 189 14.37 -33.29 -43.30
C VAL A 189 14.04 -31.91 -43.81
N LEU A 190 14.34 -31.65 -45.08
CA LEU A 190 14.08 -30.36 -45.73
C LEU A 190 12.83 -30.38 -46.62
N GLY A 191 12.26 -31.55 -46.90
CA GLY A 191 11.20 -31.76 -47.87
C GLY A 191 11.26 -33.16 -48.46
N THR A 192 10.61 -34.11 -47.81
CA THR A 192 10.64 -35.53 -48.16
C THR A 192 9.32 -36.19 -47.77
N ALA A 193 9.06 -37.36 -48.35
CA ALA A 193 7.96 -38.22 -47.92
C ALA A 193 8.51 -39.57 -47.47
N PHE A 194 8.14 -40.02 -46.27
CA PHE A 194 8.64 -41.24 -45.64
C PHE A 194 7.71 -41.76 -44.55
#